data_AF-A0A966QAS9-F1
#
_entry.id   AF-A0A966QAS9-F1
#
_cell.length_a   1.000
_cell.length_b   1.000
_cell.length_c   1.000
_cell.angle_alpha   90.00
_cell.angle_beta   90.00
_cell.angle_gamma   90.00
#
_symmetry.space_group_name_H-M   'P 1'
#
loop_
_entity.id
_entity.type
_entity.pdbx_description
1 polymer ?
#
loop_
_entity_poly.entity_id
_entity_poly.type
_entity_poly.pdbx_seq_one_letter_code
_entity_poly.pdbx_strand_id
1 'polypeptide(L)' 'PGATVTDNRDATRAINGTGSVNTAVVGIYTLTYTATDAAGNLAIPVTRTVNVVLDPGTGSAMGWNWPAR' A
#
# COMPACT_ATOMS: atom_id res chain seq x y z
N PRO A 1 -4.36 5.54 2.92
CA PRO A 1 -2.94 5.09 2.99
C PRO A 1 -2.14 6.06 3.86
N GLY A 2 -1.39 5.54 4.84
CA GLY A 2 -0.56 6.33 5.74
C GLY A 2 0.91 5.91 5.60
N ALA A 3 1.80 6.89 5.53
CA ALA A 3 3.23 6.75 5.64
C ALA A 3 3.70 7.73 6.71
N THR A 4 4.65 7.32 7.54
CA THR A 4 5.27 8.19 8.55
C THR A 4 6.72 8.43 8.14
N VAL A 5 7.20 9.63 8.41
CA VAL A 5 8.62 9.99 8.24
C VAL A 5 9.13 10.42 9.61
N THR A 6 10.44 10.27 9.84
CA THR A 6 11.18 10.89 10.95
C THR A 6 12.44 11.55 10.39
N ASP A 7 12.82 12.66 11.02
CA ASP A 7 13.90 13.57 10.68
C ASP A 7 14.27 14.26 12.01
N ASN A 8 15.56 14.44 12.25
CA ASN A 8 16.09 14.93 13.51
C ASN A 8 16.18 16.46 13.60
N ARG A 9 15.92 17.19 12.52
CA ARG A 9 15.98 18.66 12.44
C ARG A 9 14.63 19.29 12.14
N ASP A 10 13.84 18.72 11.22
CA ASP A 10 12.60 19.33 10.75
C ASP A 10 11.33 18.59 11.20
N ALA A 11 10.29 19.37 11.54
CA ALA A 11 8.96 18.87 11.88
C ALA A 11 8.03 18.74 10.66
N THR A 12 8.20 19.60 9.65
CA THR A 12 7.45 19.58 8.39
C THR A 12 8.18 18.74 7.34
N ARG A 13 7.53 17.69 6.82
CA ARG A 13 8.04 16.85 5.73
C ARG A 13 6.97 16.65 4.68
N ALA A 14 7.35 16.71 3.41
CA ALA A 14 6.48 16.26 2.34
C ALA A 14 6.70 14.77 2.10
N ILE A 15 5.62 13.99 2.12
CA ILE A 15 5.66 12.58 1.72
C ILE A 15 4.99 12.47 0.35
N ASN A 16 5.73 11.95 -0.63
CA ASN A 16 5.21 11.70 -1.96
C ASN A 16 5.14 10.19 -2.19
N GLY A 17 3.92 9.67 -2.28
CA GLY A 17 3.63 8.30 -2.67
C GLY A 17 3.33 8.21 -4.16
N THR A 18 3.98 7.28 -4.86
CA THR A 18 3.71 6.97 -6.27
C THR A 18 3.27 5.52 -6.43
N GLY A 19 2.51 5.26 -7.50
CA GLY A 19 1.91 3.96 -7.78
C GLY A 19 0.42 3.94 -7.44
N SER A 20 -0.29 2.96 -7.99
CA SER A 20 -1.73 2.79 -7.82
C SER A 20 -2.05 1.33 -7.59
N VAL A 21 -3.02 1.06 -6.71
CA VAL A 21 -3.56 -0.29 -6.50
C VAL A 21 -4.91 -0.36 -7.18
N ASN A 22 -5.08 -1.28 -8.12
CA ASN A 22 -6.40 -1.62 -8.66
C ASN A 22 -6.95 -2.80 -7.85
N THR A 23 -7.90 -2.54 -6.97
CA THR A 23 -8.48 -3.56 -6.10
C THR A 23 -9.45 -4.50 -6.82
N ALA A 24 -9.83 -4.21 -8.07
CA ALA A 24 -10.67 -5.08 -8.89
C ALA A 24 -9.88 -6.16 -9.63
N VAL A 25 -8.54 -6.10 -9.63
CA VAL A 25 -7.68 -7.03 -10.36
C VAL A 25 -6.73 -7.70 -9.37
N VAL A 26 -6.76 -9.03 -9.36
CA VAL A 26 -5.85 -9.86 -8.55
C VAL A 26 -4.42 -9.65 -9.05
N GLY A 27 -3.50 -9.42 -8.13
CA GLY A 27 -2.11 -9.20 -8.47
C GLY A 27 -1.31 -8.51 -7.38
N ILE A 28 -0.01 -8.37 -7.65
CA ILE A 28 0.92 -7.68 -6.77
C ILE A 28 1.12 -6.25 -7.29
N TYR A 29 0.92 -5.28 -6.41
CA TYR A 29 1.10 -3.86 -6.68
C TYR A 29 2.20 -3.30 -5.79
N THR A 30 3.11 -2.52 -6.38
CA THR A 30 4.18 -1.85 -5.65
C THR A 30 3.87 -0.36 -5.55
N LEU A 31 3.90 0.16 -4.33
CA LEU A 31 3.84 1.58 -4.02
C LEU A 31 5.22 2.03 -3.56
N THR A 32 5.67 3.19 -4.03
CA THR A 32 6.96 3.78 -3.62
C THR A 32 6.69 5.07 -2.87
N TYR A 33 7.34 5.25 -1.73
CA TYR A 33 7.25 6.45 -0.92
C TYR A 33 8.60 7.13 -0.86
N THR A 34 8.60 8.44 -1.09
CA THR A 34 9.75 9.32 -0.97
C THR A 34 9.41 10.43 0.01
N ALA A 35 10.43 10.98 0.65
CA ALA A 35 10.29 12.10 1.56
C ALA A 35 11.35 13.15 1.26
N THR A 36 10.96 14.42 1.38
CA THR A 36 11.85 15.57 1.23
C THR A 36 11.72 16.46 2.47
N ASP A 37 12.84 16.88 3.04
CA ASP A 37 12.86 17.87 4.13
C ASP A 37 12.72 19.31 3.59
N ALA A 38 12.68 20.30 4.48
CA ALA A 38 12.52 21.70 4.08
C ALA A 38 13.75 22.27 3.37
N ALA A 39 14.93 21.66 3.57
CA ALA A 39 16.17 22.03 2.89
C ALA A 39 16.32 21.37 1.51
N GLY A 40 15.40 20.49 1.12
CA GLY A 40 15.41 19.78 -0.15
C GLY A 40 16.20 18.47 -0.13
N ASN A 41 16.62 17.96 1.04
CA ASN A 41 17.30 16.68 1.12
C ASN A 41 16.29 15.54 0.92
N LEU A 42 16.66 14.59 0.07
CA LEU A 42 15.84 13.43 -0.26
C LEU A 42 16.19 12.24 0.65
N ALA A 43 15.16 11.63 1.24
CA ALA A 43 15.30 10.35 1.91
C ALA A 43 15.43 9.20 0.90
N ILE A 44 16.06 8.09 1.34
CA ILE A 44 16.07 6.85 0.56
C ILE A 44 14.62 6.36 0.39
N PRO A 45 14.16 6.08 -0.84
CA PRO A 45 12.79 5.62 -1.07
C PRO A 45 12.50 4.29 -0.39
N VAL A 46 11.29 4.13 0.12
CA VAL A 46 10.80 2.86 0.67
C VAL A 46 9.63 2.33 -0.14
N THR A 47 9.54 1.01 -0.28
CA THR A 47 8.50 0.35 -1.05
C THR A 47 7.50 -0.38 -0.17
N ARG A 48 6.24 -0.42 -0.61
CA ARG A 48 5.17 -1.23 -0.03
C ARG A 48 4.58 -2.11 -1.11
N THR A 49 4.60 -3.41 -0.85
CA THR A 49 3.94 -4.41 -1.70
C THR A 49 2.52 -4.64 -1.22
N VAL A 50 1.55 -4.60 -2.13
CA VAL A 50 0.13 -4.87 -1.87
C VAL A 50 -0.28 -6.07 -2.73
N ASN A 51 -0.66 -7.16 -2.09
CA ASN A 51 -1.17 -8.34 -2.77
C ASN A 51 -2.70 -8.31 -2.77
N VAL A 52 -3.31 -8.13 -3.94
CA VAL A 52 -4.75 -8.19 -4.14
C VAL A 52 -5.12 -9.64 -4.46
N VAL A 53 -6.01 -10.22 -3.65
CA VAL A 53 -6.53 -11.57 -3.79
C VAL A 53 -8.03 -11.53 -4.04
N LEU A 54 -8.58 -12.61 -4.59
CA LEU A 54 -10.02 -12.77 -4.66
C LEU A 54 -10.60 -12.81 -3.25
N ASP A 55 -11.76 -12.19 -3.08
CA ASP A 55 -12.58 -12.47 -1.92
C ASP A 55 -13.05 -13.94 -2.02
N PRO A 56 -12.73 -14.79 -1.03
CA PRO A 56 -13.20 -16.17 -0.99
C PRO A 56 -14.74 -16.29 -1.10
N GLY A 57 -15.48 -15.23 -0.72
CA GLY A 57 -16.94 -15.20 -0.74
C GLY A 57 -17.58 -14.82 -2.08
N THR A 58 -16.84 -14.25 -3.03
CA THR A 58 -17.41 -13.78 -4.31
C THR A 58 -16.82 -14.45 -5.54
N GLY A 59 -15.93 -15.42 -5.37
CA GLY A 59 -15.37 -16.26 -6.43
C GLY A 59 -16.31 -17.37 -6.90
N SER A 60 -17.47 -17.01 -7.46
CA SER A 60 -18.45 -17.91 -8.10
C SER A 60 -19.12 -18.95 -7.20
N ALA A 61 -20.42 -19.15 -7.42
CA ALA A 61 -21.13 -20.34 -7.00
C ALA A 61 -20.39 -21.61 -7.44
N MET A 62 -19.60 -22.19 -6.54
CA MET A 62 -19.05 -23.55 -6.63
C MET A 62 -19.35 -24.26 -5.32
N GLY A 63 -20.65 -24.55 -5.10
CA GLY A 63 -21.12 -25.84 -4.58
C GLY A 63 -20.52 -26.45 -3.32
N TRP A 64 -20.05 -25.69 -2.33
CA TRP A 64 -19.67 -26.28 -1.03
C TRP A 64 -20.62 -25.83 0.08
N ASN A 65 -21.56 -26.72 0.39
CA ASN A 65 -22.39 -26.67 1.58
C ASN A 65 -21.50 -26.89 2.82
N TRP A 66 -21.11 -25.81 3.50
CA TRP A 66 -20.43 -25.90 4.78
C TRP A 66 -21.47 -26.04 5.90
N PRO A 67 -21.42 -27.09 6.74
CA PRO A 67 -22.35 -27.19 7.86
C PRO A 67 -21.99 -26.12 8.88
N ALA A 68 -22.93 -25.22 9.15
CA ALA A 68 -22.83 -24.23 10.21
C ALA A 68 -22.56 -24.94 11.55
N ARG A 69 -21.70 -24.32 12.37
CA ARG A 69 -21.49 -24.68 13.77
C ARG A 69 -22.60 -24.07 14.62
#